data_AF-A0A4R2DKK9-F1
#
_entry.id   AF-A0A4R2DKK9-F1
#
_cell.length_a   1.000
_cell.length_b   1.000
_cell.length_c   1.000
_cell.angle_alpha   90.00
_cell.angle_beta   90.00
_cell.angle_gamma   90.00
#
_symmetry.space_group_name_H-M   'P 1'
#
loop_
_entity.id
_entity.type
_entity.pdbx_description
1 polymer ?
#
loop_
_entity_poly.entity_id
_entity_poly.type
_entity_poly.pdbx_seq_one_letter_code
_entity_poly.pdbx_strand_id
1 'polypeptide(L)' 'MLRDASKRAPGESIFSVINARSLASINLHLELGFVEAWRSARYAGIEFTGGEGVLLRHARPRVSEVDMCGDAVEFRFNV' A
#
# COMPACT_ATOMS: atom_id res chain seq x y z
N MET A 1 15.05 3.71 -12.65
CA MET A 1 14.82 4.80 -11.68
C MET A 1 13.77 4.34 -10.67
N LEU A 2 14.16 3.90 -9.47
CA LEU A 2 13.23 3.86 -8.34
C LEU A 2 13.28 5.24 -7.68
N ARG A 3 12.16 5.96 -7.63
CA ARG A 3 12.06 7.19 -6.84
C ARG A 3 12.30 6.84 -5.37
N ASP A 4 13.02 7.70 -4.67
CA ASP A 4 13.15 7.63 -3.22
C ASP A 4 11.75 7.74 -2.60
N ALA A 5 11.26 6.65 -2.02
CA ALA A 5 9.93 6.60 -1.40
C ALA A 5 9.83 7.54 -0.18
N SER A 6 10.97 8.00 0.35
CA SER A 6 11.07 9.00 1.41
C SER A 6 10.68 10.41 0.91
N LYS A 7 10.80 10.67 -0.39
CA LYS A 7 10.37 11.94 -1.03
C LYS A 7 9.00 11.81 -1.72
N ARG A 8 7.96 11.43 -0.98
CA ARG A 8 6.57 11.52 -1.47
C ARG A 8 5.95 12.85 -1.09
N ALA A 9 5.26 13.49 -2.03
CA ALA A 9 4.55 14.73 -1.72
C ALA A 9 3.41 14.44 -0.71
N PRO A 10 3.12 15.36 0.24
CA PRO A 10 1.96 15.24 1.10
C PRO A 10 0.68 15.03 0.27
N GLY A 11 -0.13 14.03 0.65
CA GLY A 11 -1.34 13.64 -0.08
C GLY A 11 -1.14 12.78 -1.33
N GLU A 12 0.09 12.38 -1.66
CA GLU A 12 0.32 11.40 -2.72
C GLU A 12 -0.08 9.99 -2.24
N SER A 13 -0.87 9.28 -3.05
CA SER A 13 -1.33 7.93 -2.73
C SER A 13 -0.18 6.93 -2.65
N ILE A 14 -0.30 5.96 -1.75
CA ILE A 14 0.62 4.82 -1.67
C ILE A 14 0.04 3.67 -2.46
N PHE A 15 0.88 3.04 -3.29
CA PHE A 15 0.53 1.87 -4.07
C PHE A 15 1.40 0.70 -3.66
N SER A 16 0.80 -0.47 -3.54
CA SER A 16 1.47 -1.74 -3.24
C SER A 16 1.03 -2.79 -4.25
N VAL A 17 1.99 -3.54 -4.80
CA VAL A 17 1.76 -4.58 -5.79
C VAL A 17 2.06 -5.93 -5.13
N ILE A 18 1.05 -6.79 -5.02
CA ILE A 18 1.11 -8.02 -4.24
C ILE A 18 0.66 -9.18 -5.12
N ASN A 19 1.30 -10.35 -5.00
CA ASN A 19 0.80 -11.57 -5.62
C ASN A 19 -0.55 -11.95 -5.02
N ALA A 20 -1.55 -12.29 -5.84
CA ALA A 20 -2.91 -12.56 -5.39
C ALA A 20 -3.00 -13.75 -4.40
N ARG A 21 -2.00 -14.65 -4.39
CA ARG A 21 -1.94 -15.79 -3.48
C ARG A 21 -1.41 -15.44 -2.09
N SER A 22 -0.82 -14.25 -1.91
CA SER A 22 -0.29 -13.81 -0.61
C SER A 22 -1.40 -13.20 0.25
N LEU A 23 -2.33 -14.06 0.69
CA LEU A 23 -3.50 -13.63 1.46
C LEU A 23 -3.11 -12.88 2.75
N ALA A 24 -2.04 -13.29 3.42
CA ALA A 24 -1.54 -12.61 4.61
C ALA A 24 -1.11 -11.15 4.33
N SER A 25 -0.40 -10.93 3.22
CA SER A 25 0.03 -9.57 2.84
C SER A 25 -1.16 -8.72 2.40
N ILE A 26 -2.12 -9.31 1.67
CA ILE A 26 -3.35 -8.62 1.26
C ILE A 26 -4.14 -8.19 2.50
N ASN A 27 -4.41 -9.10 3.42
CA ASN A 27 -5.19 -8.81 4.63
C ASN A 27 -4.53 -7.71 5.47
N LEU A 28 -3.21 -7.76 5.66
CA LEU A 28 -2.47 -6.70 6.35
C LEU A 28 -2.69 -5.33 5.71
N HIS A 29 -2.62 -5.23 4.38
CA HIS A 29 -2.82 -3.96 3.71
C HIS A 29 -4.29 -3.49 3.82
N LEU A 30 -5.25 -4.40 3.73
CA LEU A 30 -6.67 -4.07 3.92
C LEU A 30 -6.95 -3.54 5.32
N GLU A 31 -6.38 -4.17 6.36
CA GLU A 31 -6.46 -3.71 7.76
C GLU A 31 -5.84 -2.32 7.95
N LEU A 32 -4.77 -2.02 7.19
CA LEU A 32 -4.13 -0.71 7.16
C LEU A 32 -4.89 0.32 6.29
N GLY A 33 -6.07 0.01 5.77
CA GLY A 33 -6.92 0.94 5.02
C GLY A 33 -6.58 1.06 3.53
N PHE A 34 -5.76 0.16 2.99
CA PHE A 34 -5.63 0.06 1.53
C PHE A 34 -6.89 -0.52 0.91
N VAL A 35 -7.17 -0.14 -0.33
CA VAL A 35 -8.24 -0.70 -1.14
C VAL A 35 -7.68 -1.32 -2.42
N GLU A 36 -8.27 -2.42 -2.88
CA GLU A 36 -7.92 -2.98 -4.19
C GLU A 36 -8.33 -2.00 -5.28
N ALA A 37 -7.35 -1.52 -6.05
CA ALA A 37 -7.56 -0.61 -7.16
C ALA A 37 -7.62 -1.36 -8.50
N TRP A 38 -6.94 -2.50 -8.58
CA TRP A 38 -6.84 -3.28 -9.82
C TRP A 38 -6.28 -4.69 -9.59
N ARG A 39 -6.59 -5.62 -10.50
CA ARG A 39 -6.10 -7.01 -10.50
C ARG A 39 -5.84 -7.51 -11.91
N SER A 40 -4.75 -8.25 -12.12
CA SER A 40 -4.42 -8.89 -13.41
C SER A 40 -3.23 -9.84 -13.32
N ALA A 41 -3.04 -10.63 -14.38
CA ALA A 41 -1.89 -11.50 -14.57
C ALA A 41 -0.56 -10.77 -14.79
N ARG A 42 -0.58 -9.50 -15.22
CA ARG A 42 0.63 -8.73 -15.56
C ARG A 42 0.56 -7.31 -15.06
N TYR A 43 1.66 -6.78 -14.54
CA TYR A 43 1.76 -5.35 -14.19
C TYR A 43 3.15 -4.81 -14.54
N ALA A 44 3.20 -3.65 -15.20
CA ALA A 44 4.45 -3.00 -15.62
C ALA A 44 5.44 -3.93 -16.37
N GLY A 45 4.91 -4.88 -17.16
CA GLY A 45 5.71 -5.87 -17.90
C GLY A 45 6.11 -7.11 -17.09
N ILE A 46 5.80 -7.18 -15.80
CA ILE A 46 6.08 -8.31 -14.92
C ILE A 46 4.85 -9.24 -14.87
N GLU A 47 5.06 -10.55 -15.04
CA GLU A 47 4.06 -11.59 -14.84
C GLU A 47 4.02 -12.05 -13.39
N PHE A 48 2.82 -12.25 -12.84
CA PHE A 48 2.68 -12.78 -11.49
C PHE A 48 2.70 -14.31 -11.47
N THR A 49 3.55 -14.87 -10.61
CA THR A 49 3.57 -16.32 -10.38
C THR A 49 2.23 -16.82 -9.85
N GLY A 50 1.59 -17.75 -10.57
CA GLY A 50 0.24 -18.22 -10.23
C GLY A 50 -0.89 -17.40 -10.87
N GLY A 51 -0.56 -16.51 -11.80
CA GLY A 51 -1.52 -15.99 -12.78
C GLY A 51 -2.19 -14.67 -12.40
N GLU A 52 -2.04 -14.17 -11.17
CA GLU A 52 -2.64 -12.89 -10.76
C GLU A 52 -1.82 -12.15 -9.70
N GLY A 53 -1.83 -10.83 -9.82
CA GLY A 53 -1.43 -9.88 -8.78
C GLY A 53 -2.49 -8.81 -8.59
N VAL A 54 -2.45 -8.19 -7.42
CA VAL A 54 -3.34 -7.11 -7.00
C VAL A 54 -2.53 -5.84 -6.79
N LEU A 55 -3.09 -4.73 -7.25
CA LEU A 55 -2.63 -3.38 -6.95
C LEU A 55 -3.53 -2.82 -5.84
N LEU A 56 -2.94 -2.57 -4.68
CA LEU A 56 -3.61 -1.94 -3.56
C LEU A 56 -3.22 -0.46 -3.50
N ARG A 57 -4.17 0.41 -3.13
CA ARG A 57 -3.98 1.85 -2.99
C ARG A 57 -4.42 2.32 -1.61
N HIS A 58 -3.59 3.13 -0.95
CA HIS A 58 -3.96 3.89 0.24
C HIS A 58 -3.92 5.39 -0.07
N ALA A 59 -5.05 6.07 0.13
CA ALA A 59 -5.08 7.52 0.00
C ALA A 59 -4.39 8.13 1.23
N ARG A 60 -3.33 8.92 1.04
CA ARG A 60 -2.88 9.79 2.14
C ARG A 60 -3.75 11.04 2.12
N PRO A 61 -4.35 11.43 3.26
CA PRO A 61 -4.97 12.74 3.34
C PRO A 61 -3.89 13.79 3.02
N ARG A 62 -4.29 14.83 2.28
CA ARG A 62 -3.46 16.02 2.15
C ARG A 62 -3.39 16.62 3.55
N VAL A 63 -2.19 16.77 4.09
CA VAL A 63 -1.99 17.51 5.34
C VAL A 63 -2.31 18.97 5.04
N SER A 64 -3.52 19.41 5.37
CA SER A 64 -3.78 20.82 5.64
C SER A 64 -3.11 21.15 6.97
N GLU A 65 -2.43 22.29 7.03
CA GLU A 65 -1.40 22.77 7.97
C GLU A 65 -1.66 22.69 9.50
N VAL A 66 -2.69 21.99 9.97
CA VAL A 66 -3.00 21.84 11.39
C VAL A 66 -3.31 20.37 11.67
N ASP A 67 -2.32 19.64 12.18
CA ASP A 67 -2.34 18.99 13.50
C ASP A 67 -1.20 17.96 13.58
N MET A 68 0.01 18.44 13.92
CA MET A 68 1.12 17.58 14.34
C MET A 68 1.02 17.38 15.86
N CYS A 69 -0.06 16.74 16.32
CA CYS A 69 -0.03 16.03 17.59
C CYS A 69 0.05 14.55 17.25
N GLY A 70 1.26 13.99 17.39
CA GLY A 70 1.57 12.65 16.97
C GLY A 70 0.87 11.60 17.83
N ASP A 71 -0.23 11.06 17.31
CA ASP A 71 -0.75 9.77 17.77
C ASP A 71 0.15 8.67 17.18
N ALA A 72 1.22 8.35 17.89
CA ALA A 72 2.00 7.15 17.63
C ALA A 72 1.11 5.93 17.89
N VAL A 73 0.54 5.37 16.82
CA VAL A 73 -0.19 4.10 16.88
C VAL A 73 0.84 2.99 17.05
N GLU A 74 1.04 2.54 18.30
CA GLU A 74 1.93 1.43 18.59
C GLU A 74 1.26 0.11 18.17
N PHE A 75 1.72 -0.46 17.06
CA PHE A 75 1.29 -1.80 16.61
C PHE A 75 2.07 -2.86 17.40
N ARG A 76 1.39 -3.51 18.35
CA ARG A 76 1.96 -4.65 19.08
C ARG A 76 1.70 -5.94 18.29
N PHE A 77 2.75 -6.48 17.68
CA PHE A 77 2.70 -7.83 17.08
C PHE A 77 2.86 -8.87 18.19
N ASN A 78 1.85 -9.69 18.40
CA ASN A 78 1.98 -10.92 19.21
C ASN A 78 2.50 -12.02 18.27
N VAL A 79 3.75 -12.44 18.48
CA VAL A 79 4.35 -13.62 17.84
C VAL A 79 3.94 -14.92 18.54
#